data_AF-A0A1B9YD06-F1
#
_entry.id   AF-A0A1B9YD06-F1
#
_cell.length_a   1.000
_cell.length_b   1.000
_cell.length_c   1.000
_cell.angle_alpha   90.00
_cell.angle_beta   90.00
_cell.angle_gamma   90.00
#
_symmetry.space_group_name_H-M   'P 1'
#
loop_
_entity.id
_entity.type
_entity.pdbx_description
1 polymer ?
#
loop_
_entity_poly.entity_id
_entity_poly.type
_entity_poly.pdbx_seq_one_letter_code
_entity_poly.pdbx_strand_id
1 'polypeptide(L)'
;MDFNEKIDQLNAGGFYVGAPLGEAELIGDGYKMRFENAILYQNSFYEIFEVHGAILGRYIELGEAISELGFPTSDELDNSNISGGKWNSFDNGYITWDPNSGVQETINSNGNSSSNNTSGDLVSKLQSVADFAFTLLQMPLADAKNMIFKSENPSDPNNWCGNTLGYFYKNSGASRKIVNTYFAGTLGLSSYGSYYKIGFDGNSGELVKFSKPLKIPKIVADGIPVSLEDYHQQRGILRKIILFDEIQAGGSLDILPGDIFLFDGRNKSGPDHIQMVYQWDENDRTLIVIDGNGGGFALDGYGTNAADPNASGNNQSKDNTLKTDKIKILEDKLGTGVIYTNDGASGRVGITCHILTNDHQVNPPAENTSLPHARVWAIIRPSLADFEDHEYTSL
;
A
#
# COMPACT_ATOMS: atom_id res chain seq x y z
N MET A 1 -2.73 -29.01 10.28
CA MET A 1 -3.16 -30.34 9.84
C MET A 1 -1.90 -31.11 9.51
N ASP A 2 -1.73 -32.32 10.01
CA ASP A 2 -0.60 -33.17 9.59
C ASP A 2 -0.95 -34.03 8.36
N PHE A 3 0.04 -34.72 7.79
CA PHE A 3 -0.19 -35.56 6.60
C PHE A 3 -1.22 -36.66 6.87
N ASN A 4 -1.28 -37.24 8.08
CA ASN A 4 -2.25 -38.30 8.39
C ASN A 4 -3.68 -37.74 8.46
N GLU A 5 -3.85 -36.58 9.10
CA GLU A 5 -5.13 -35.88 9.13
C GLU A 5 -5.61 -35.50 7.73
N LYS A 6 -4.69 -35.07 6.85
CA LYS A 6 -5.02 -34.78 5.45
C LYS A 6 -5.45 -36.03 4.69
N ILE A 7 -4.76 -37.15 4.91
CA ILE A 7 -5.11 -38.44 4.30
C ILE A 7 -6.51 -38.88 4.73
N ASP A 8 -6.83 -38.76 6.01
CA ASP A 8 -8.17 -39.08 6.52
C ASP A 8 -9.25 -38.19 5.90
N GLN A 9 -8.96 -36.90 5.70
CA GLN A 9 -9.85 -35.97 5.01
C GLN A 9 -10.12 -36.40 3.56
N LEU A 10 -9.06 -36.72 2.80
CA LEU A 10 -9.18 -37.13 1.40
C LEU A 10 -9.94 -38.46 1.28
N ASN A 11 -9.64 -39.42 2.15
CA ASN A 11 -10.34 -40.70 2.21
C ASN A 11 -11.84 -40.52 2.48
N ALA A 12 -12.20 -39.59 3.37
CA ALA A 12 -13.60 -39.25 3.64
C ALA A 12 -14.27 -38.55 2.44
N GLY A 13 -13.50 -37.79 1.65
CA GLY A 13 -13.91 -37.20 0.38
C GLY A 13 -13.98 -38.18 -0.80
N GLY A 14 -13.59 -39.44 -0.59
CA GLY A 14 -13.61 -40.48 -1.63
C GLY A 14 -12.34 -40.55 -2.49
N PHE A 15 -11.29 -39.80 -2.14
CA PHE A 15 -9.99 -39.88 -2.80
C PHE A 15 -8.97 -40.64 -1.93
N TYR A 16 -8.47 -41.75 -2.43
CA TYR A 16 -7.53 -42.61 -1.71
C TYR A 16 -6.09 -42.42 -2.23
N VAL A 17 -5.24 -41.75 -1.45
CA VAL A 17 -3.84 -41.47 -1.85
C VAL A 17 -2.95 -42.72 -1.96
N GLY A 18 -3.34 -43.83 -1.31
CA GLY A 18 -2.58 -45.08 -1.28
C GLY A 18 -1.45 -45.10 -0.25
N ALA A 19 -0.57 -46.11 -0.32
CA ALA A 19 0.52 -46.27 0.64
C ALA A 19 1.61 -45.18 0.46
N PRO A 20 2.28 -44.73 1.54
CA PRO A 20 3.43 -43.82 1.43
C PRO A 20 4.59 -44.51 0.73
N LEU A 21 5.24 -43.79 -0.20
CA LEU A 21 6.38 -44.28 -0.99
C LEU A 21 7.74 -43.79 -0.45
N GLY A 22 7.74 -43.01 0.62
CA GLY A 22 8.92 -42.46 1.27
C GLY A 22 8.53 -41.54 2.42
N GLU A 23 9.55 -40.99 3.08
CA GLU A 23 9.38 -39.94 4.10
C GLU A 23 9.08 -38.59 3.45
N ALA A 24 8.64 -37.61 4.25
CA ALA A 24 8.49 -36.24 3.77
C ALA A 24 9.86 -35.61 3.40
N GLU A 25 9.92 -35.00 2.23
CA GLU A 25 11.10 -34.34 1.67
C GLU A 25 10.91 -32.83 1.67
N LEU A 26 11.97 -32.06 1.94
CA LEU A 26 11.93 -30.61 1.80
C LEU A 26 11.85 -30.22 0.32
N ILE A 27 11.00 -29.25 -0.02
CA ILE A 27 10.93 -28.64 -1.34
C ILE A 27 10.60 -27.15 -1.16
N GLY A 28 11.38 -26.25 -1.77
CA GLY A 28 11.21 -24.81 -1.53
C GLY A 28 11.29 -24.48 -0.03
N ASP A 29 10.27 -23.78 0.47
CA ASP A 29 10.05 -23.44 1.88
C ASP A 29 9.00 -24.34 2.58
N GLY A 30 8.64 -25.47 1.96
CA GLY A 30 7.66 -26.43 2.44
C GLY A 30 8.14 -27.88 2.33
N TYR A 31 7.20 -28.82 2.38
CA TYR A 31 7.49 -30.26 2.30
C TYR A 31 6.63 -30.94 1.24
N LYS A 32 7.11 -32.04 0.68
CA LYS A 32 6.31 -32.96 -0.12
C LYS A 32 6.43 -34.38 0.40
N MET A 33 5.39 -35.17 0.26
CA MET A 33 5.42 -36.60 0.58
C MET A 33 4.73 -37.38 -0.53
N ARG A 34 5.41 -38.40 -1.06
CA ARG A 34 4.94 -39.21 -2.19
C ARG A 34 4.11 -40.39 -1.70
N PHE A 35 2.99 -40.65 -2.36
CA PHE A 35 2.11 -41.79 -2.16
C PHE A 35 1.85 -42.50 -3.50
N GLU A 36 1.28 -43.71 -3.46
CA GLU A 36 0.99 -44.51 -4.66
C GLU A 36 0.17 -43.75 -5.72
N ASN A 37 -0.80 -42.93 -5.29
CA ASN A 37 -1.75 -42.27 -6.17
C ASN A 37 -1.62 -40.75 -6.20
N ALA A 38 -0.79 -40.12 -5.37
CA ALA A 38 -0.66 -38.66 -5.27
C ALA A 38 0.68 -38.21 -4.70
N ILE A 39 0.97 -36.92 -4.80
CA ILE A 39 1.94 -36.24 -3.92
C ILE A 39 1.18 -35.23 -3.09
N LEU A 40 1.37 -35.29 -1.77
CA LEU A 40 0.88 -34.28 -0.84
C LEU A 40 1.97 -33.23 -0.66
N TYR A 41 1.62 -31.96 -0.87
CA TYR A 41 2.52 -30.83 -0.66
C TYR A 41 2.03 -30.01 0.52
N GLN A 42 2.91 -29.82 1.51
CA GLN A 42 2.75 -28.86 2.58
C GLN A 42 3.36 -27.53 2.13
N ASN A 43 2.55 -26.48 2.00
CA ASN A 43 3.03 -25.13 1.72
C ASN A 43 3.66 -24.49 2.98
N SER A 44 4.27 -23.31 2.85
CA SER A 44 4.87 -22.60 3.99
C SER A 44 3.85 -22.07 5.02
N PHE A 45 2.56 -22.19 4.73
CA PHE A 45 1.46 -21.95 5.67
C PHE A 45 1.02 -23.22 6.43
N TYR A 46 1.74 -24.34 6.27
CA TYR A 46 1.44 -25.65 6.86
C TYR A 46 0.10 -26.26 6.39
N GLU A 47 -0.42 -25.79 5.25
CA GLU A 47 -1.57 -26.39 4.59
C GLU A 47 -1.10 -27.49 3.65
N ILE A 48 -1.84 -28.58 3.59
CA ILE A 48 -1.48 -29.77 2.81
C ILE A 48 -2.53 -29.98 1.74
N PHE A 49 -2.08 -30.05 0.49
CA PHE A 49 -2.94 -30.29 -0.67
C PHE A 49 -2.39 -31.45 -1.50
N GLU A 50 -3.27 -32.27 -2.05
CA GLU A 50 -2.86 -33.31 -3.00
C GLU A 50 -2.86 -32.81 -4.44
N VAL A 51 -1.87 -33.29 -5.17
CA VAL A 51 -1.83 -33.21 -6.62
C VAL A 51 -1.65 -34.63 -7.13
N HIS A 52 -2.48 -35.05 -8.09
CA HIS A 52 -2.45 -36.41 -8.60
C HIS A 52 -2.69 -36.50 -10.11
N GLY A 53 -2.61 -37.72 -10.64
CA GLY A 53 -2.96 -38.03 -12.03
C GLY A 53 -2.21 -37.19 -13.06
N ALA A 54 -2.95 -36.75 -14.08
CA ALA A 54 -2.37 -36.02 -15.21
C ALA A 54 -1.89 -34.61 -14.81
N ILE A 55 -2.58 -33.97 -13.86
CA ILE A 55 -2.19 -32.66 -13.33
C ILE A 55 -0.84 -32.75 -12.61
N LEU A 56 -0.64 -33.78 -11.78
CA LEU A 56 0.64 -34.02 -11.12
C LEU A 56 1.76 -34.25 -12.13
N GLY A 57 1.49 -35.00 -13.21
CA GLY A 57 2.46 -35.22 -14.28
C GLY A 57 2.99 -33.91 -14.84
N ARG A 58 2.08 -32.99 -15.19
CA ARG A 58 2.46 -31.65 -15.69
C ARG A 58 3.16 -30.81 -14.64
N TYR A 59 2.69 -30.84 -13.40
CA TYR A 59 3.30 -30.08 -12.31
C TYR A 59 4.76 -30.51 -12.06
N ILE A 60 5.04 -31.82 -12.11
CA ILE A 60 6.41 -32.34 -12.01
C ILE A 60 7.29 -31.86 -13.17
N GLU A 61 6.77 -31.88 -14.41
CA GLU A 61 7.50 -31.37 -15.59
C GLU A 61 7.88 -29.90 -15.48
N LEU A 62 7.01 -29.08 -14.86
CA LEU A 62 7.24 -27.66 -14.66
C LEU A 62 8.27 -27.36 -13.55
N GLY A 63 8.61 -28.35 -12.72
CA GLY A 63 9.51 -28.18 -11.58
C GLY A 63 8.82 -28.13 -10.22
N GLU A 64 7.58 -28.60 -10.11
CA GLU A 64 6.82 -28.68 -8.85
C GLU A 64 6.77 -27.33 -8.11
N ALA A 65 6.85 -27.34 -6.77
CA ALA A 65 6.70 -26.15 -5.92
C ALA A 65 7.79 -25.09 -6.09
N ILE A 66 8.90 -25.43 -6.76
CA ILE A 66 9.96 -24.47 -7.09
C ILE A 66 9.81 -23.86 -8.50
N SER A 67 8.77 -24.26 -9.24
CA SER A 67 8.44 -23.69 -10.55
C SER A 67 7.77 -22.32 -10.43
N GLU A 68 7.56 -21.65 -11.57
CA GLU A 68 6.78 -20.41 -11.61
C GLU A 68 5.36 -20.57 -11.08
N LEU A 69 4.82 -21.79 -11.05
CA LEU A 69 3.47 -22.10 -10.59
C LEU A 69 3.34 -22.10 -9.05
N GLY A 70 4.42 -22.38 -8.32
CA GLY A 70 4.46 -22.44 -6.85
C GLY A 70 3.79 -23.68 -6.23
N PHE A 71 3.52 -23.66 -4.93
CA PHE A 71 2.83 -24.73 -4.20
C PHE A 71 1.37 -24.86 -4.61
N PRO A 72 0.75 -26.06 -4.50
CA PRO A 72 -0.69 -26.18 -4.61
C PRO A 72 -1.40 -25.45 -3.47
N THR A 73 -2.56 -24.87 -3.77
CA THR A 73 -3.45 -24.17 -2.84
C THR A 73 -4.85 -24.81 -2.79
N SER A 74 -5.04 -25.89 -3.55
CA SER A 74 -6.24 -26.73 -3.46
C SER A 74 -5.91 -28.19 -3.72
N ASP A 75 -6.75 -29.05 -3.19
CA ASP A 75 -6.93 -30.42 -3.66
C ASP A 75 -7.44 -30.41 -5.11
N GLU A 76 -7.43 -31.56 -5.80
CA GLU A 76 -8.01 -31.67 -7.13
C GLU A 76 -9.53 -31.56 -7.03
N LEU A 77 -10.10 -30.59 -7.74
CA LEU A 77 -11.52 -30.32 -7.75
C LEU A 77 -12.13 -30.62 -9.11
N ASP A 78 -13.44 -30.80 -9.16
CA ASP A 78 -14.20 -30.82 -10.41
C ASP A 78 -14.19 -29.43 -11.06
N ASN A 79 -13.92 -29.38 -12.36
CA ASN A 79 -14.07 -28.15 -13.13
C ASN A 79 -15.53 -28.02 -13.61
N SER A 80 -16.29 -27.11 -13.01
CA SER A 80 -17.71 -26.92 -13.31
C SER A 80 -17.99 -26.47 -14.76
N ASN A 81 -16.98 -25.95 -15.46
CA ASN A 81 -17.10 -25.48 -16.84
C ASN A 81 -16.81 -26.58 -17.87
N ILE A 82 -16.20 -27.70 -17.48
CA ILE A 82 -15.82 -28.80 -18.37
C ILE A 82 -16.38 -30.10 -17.79
N SER A 83 -17.33 -30.73 -18.49
CA SER A 83 -17.92 -31.97 -18.01
C SER A 83 -16.86 -33.06 -17.87
N GLY A 84 -16.66 -33.54 -16.63
CA GLY A 84 -15.61 -34.50 -16.29
C GLY A 84 -14.21 -33.91 -16.14
N GLY A 85 -14.04 -32.61 -16.37
CA GLY A 85 -12.76 -31.92 -16.20
C GLY A 85 -12.36 -31.77 -14.74
N LYS A 86 -11.05 -31.61 -14.51
CA LYS A 86 -10.42 -31.50 -13.20
C LYS A 86 -9.53 -30.27 -13.15
N TRP A 87 -9.25 -29.77 -11.94
CA TRP A 87 -8.26 -28.71 -11.76
C TRP A 87 -7.66 -28.70 -10.35
N ASN A 88 -6.40 -28.29 -10.26
CA ASN A 88 -5.75 -27.86 -9.01
C ASN A 88 -5.39 -26.38 -9.15
N SER A 89 -5.58 -25.63 -8.07
CA SER A 89 -5.02 -24.29 -7.90
C SER A 89 -3.62 -24.36 -7.29
N PHE A 90 -2.77 -23.42 -7.67
CA PHE A 90 -1.42 -23.25 -7.18
C PHE A 90 -1.17 -21.75 -6.88
N ASP A 91 -0.08 -21.43 -6.18
CA ASP A 91 0.23 -20.06 -5.75
C ASP A 91 0.11 -19.04 -6.89
N ASN A 92 0.60 -19.39 -8.09
CA ASN A 92 0.68 -18.50 -9.24
C ASN A 92 -0.08 -19.04 -10.45
N GLY A 93 -1.12 -19.84 -10.27
CA GLY A 93 -1.88 -20.34 -11.41
C GLY A 93 -2.76 -21.53 -11.10
N TYR A 94 -3.13 -22.24 -12.15
CA TYR A 94 -3.88 -23.48 -12.05
C TYR A 94 -3.44 -24.42 -13.16
N ILE A 95 -3.58 -25.72 -12.91
CA ILE A 95 -3.50 -26.73 -13.95
C ILE A 95 -4.86 -27.38 -14.04
N THR A 96 -5.38 -27.46 -15.25
CA THR A 96 -6.64 -28.13 -15.56
C THR A 96 -6.38 -29.38 -16.37
N TRP A 97 -7.26 -30.37 -16.23
CA TRP A 97 -7.32 -31.53 -17.11
C TRP A 97 -8.71 -31.61 -17.74
N ASP A 98 -8.75 -31.78 -19.06
CA ASP A 98 -9.95 -32.01 -19.83
C ASP A 98 -9.84 -33.38 -20.53
N PRO A 99 -10.87 -34.24 -20.45
CA PRO A 99 -10.86 -35.54 -21.14
C PRO A 99 -10.63 -35.46 -22.65
N ASN A 100 -10.96 -34.33 -23.29
CA ASN A 100 -10.83 -34.15 -24.74
C ASN A 100 -9.52 -33.47 -25.15
N SER A 101 -9.02 -32.54 -24.33
CA SER A 101 -7.90 -31.66 -24.68
C SER A 101 -6.64 -31.84 -23.82
N GLY A 102 -6.69 -32.73 -22.83
CA GLY A 102 -5.55 -33.08 -21.98
C GLY A 102 -5.28 -32.05 -20.89
N VAL A 103 -4.03 -32.02 -20.43
CA VAL A 103 -3.59 -31.11 -19.37
C VAL A 103 -3.27 -29.74 -19.96
N GLN A 104 -3.78 -28.69 -19.32
CA GLN A 104 -3.50 -27.30 -19.67
C GLN A 104 -3.06 -26.57 -18.40
N GLU A 105 -1.82 -26.12 -18.36
CA GLU A 105 -1.34 -25.19 -17.33
C GLU A 105 -1.67 -23.75 -17.71
N THR A 106 -2.15 -22.99 -16.74
CA THR A 106 -2.13 -21.53 -16.77
C THR A 106 -1.22 -21.10 -15.64
N ILE A 107 0.01 -20.75 -16.01
CA ILE A 107 0.88 -19.99 -15.13
C ILE A 107 0.45 -18.54 -15.31
N ASN A 108 0.12 -17.87 -14.21
CA ASN A 108 -0.11 -16.44 -14.20
C ASN A 108 1.25 -15.74 -14.36
N SER A 109 1.92 -15.97 -15.50
CA SER A 109 3.14 -15.28 -15.90
C SER A 109 2.77 -13.82 -16.17
N ASN A 110 3.52 -12.89 -15.58
CA ASN A 110 3.35 -11.47 -15.83
C ASN A 110 3.60 -11.11 -17.32
N GLY A 111 2.52 -11.07 -18.13
CA GLY A 111 2.38 -10.45 -19.47
C GLY A 111 2.33 -11.44 -20.67
N ASN A 112 1.39 -11.42 -21.64
CA ASN A 112 0.51 -10.34 -22.11
C ASN A 112 -0.52 -10.87 -23.15
N SER A 113 -1.86 -10.76 -22.94
CA SER A 113 -2.92 -10.57 -23.98
C SER A 113 -4.32 -10.41 -23.37
N SER A 114 -4.48 -9.36 -22.57
CA SER A 114 -5.68 -8.62 -22.10
C SER A 114 -5.22 -8.01 -20.77
N SER A 115 -4.97 -6.71 -20.76
CA SER A 115 -4.20 -6.01 -19.72
C SER A 115 -4.88 -6.06 -18.34
N ASN A 116 -4.53 -7.03 -17.49
CA ASN A 116 -4.65 -6.88 -16.04
C ASN A 116 -3.41 -6.17 -15.54
N ASN A 117 -3.41 -4.85 -15.73
CA ASN A 117 -2.33 -3.98 -15.36
C ASN A 117 -2.51 -3.65 -13.88
N THR A 118 -2.45 -4.60 -12.94
CA THR A 118 -2.81 -4.32 -11.52
C THR A 118 -1.94 -3.22 -10.91
N SER A 119 -0.63 -3.17 -11.24
CA SER A 119 0.22 -2.02 -10.92
C SER A 119 -0.25 -0.73 -11.61
N GLY A 120 -0.67 -0.82 -12.87
CA GLY A 120 -1.34 0.27 -13.59
C GLY A 120 -2.68 0.68 -12.98
N ASP A 121 -3.42 -0.24 -12.36
CA ASP A 121 -4.71 0.00 -11.73
C ASP A 121 -4.52 0.69 -10.38
N LEU A 122 -3.53 0.28 -9.59
CA LEU A 122 -3.14 1.03 -8.40
C LEU A 122 -2.61 2.40 -8.77
N VAL A 123 -1.71 2.50 -9.74
CA VAL A 123 -1.21 3.79 -10.23
C VAL A 123 -2.38 4.68 -10.67
N SER A 124 -3.35 4.14 -11.40
CA SER A 124 -4.55 4.87 -11.84
C SER A 124 -5.44 5.28 -10.66
N LYS A 125 -5.61 4.40 -9.66
CA LYS A 125 -6.37 4.71 -8.44
C LYS A 125 -5.70 5.81 -7.65
N LEU A 126 -4.40 5.71 -7.40
CA LEU A 126 -3.66 6.73 -6.67
C LEU A 126 -3.59 8.05 -7.44
N GLN A 127 -3.44 7.99 -8.77
CA GLN A 127 -3.56 9.17 -9.62
C GLN A 127 -4.94 9.82 -9.49
N SER A 128 -6.03 9.03 -9.43
CA SER A 128 -7.37 9.59 -9.22
C SER A 128 -7.54 10.27 -7.87
N VAL A 129 -6.87 9.78 -6.82
CA VAL A 129 -6.80 10.46 -5.52
C VAL A 129 -6.08 11.80 -5.67
N ALA A 130 -4.93 11.80 -6.36
CA ALA A 130 -4.13 12.99 -6.59
C ALA A 130 -4.89 14.06 -7.41
N ASP A 131 -5.54 13.63 -8.49
CA ASP A 131 -6.36 14.47 -9.37
C ASP A 131 -7.53 15.07 -8.60
N PHE A 132 -8.24 14.26 -7.80
CA PHE A 132 -9.35 14.75 -6.99
C PHE A 132 -8.89 15.82 -5.99
N ALA A 133 -7.79 15.57 -5.27
CA ALA A 133 -7.22 16.57 -4.37
C ALA A 133 -6.84 17.86 -5.11
N PHE A 134 -6.29 17.74 -6.33
CA PHE A 134 -5.96 18.87 -7.18
C PHE A 134 -7.20 19.67 -7.62
N THR A 135 -8.34 19.00 -7.90
CA THR A 135 -9.59 19.71 -8.21
C THR A 135 -10.06 20.60 -7.06
N LEU A 136 -9.84 20.18 -5.81
CA LEU A 136 -10.22 20.97 -4.64
C LEU A 136 -9.31 22.19 -4.44
N LEU A 137 -8.07 22.18 -4.93
CA LEU A 137 -7.20 23.36 -4.97
C LEU A 137 -7.72 24.45 -5.93
N GLN A 138 -8.53 24.06 -6.93
CA GLN A 138 -9.11 24.99 -7.91
C GLN A 138 -10.41 25.62 -7.42
N MET A 139 -10.89 25.26 -6.23
CA MET A 139 -12.12 25.79 -5.65
C MET A 139 -11.83 26.93 -4.68
N PRO A 140 -12.78 27.87 -4.49
CA PRO A 140 -12.69 28.80 -3.38
C PRO A 140 -12.54 28.06 -2.07
N LEU A 141 -11.59 28.52 -1.26
CA LEU A 141 -11.19 27.84 -0.04
C LEU A 141 -12.37 27.45 0.86
N ALA A 142 -13.30 28.38 1.07
CA ALA A 142 -14.43 28.18 1.96
C ALA A 142 -15.30 27.01 1.49
N ASP A 143 -15.41 26.80 0.19
CA ASP A 143 -16.20 25.73 -0.41
C ASP A 143 -15.52 24.38 -0.23
N ALA A 144 -14.23 24.27 -0.54
CA ALA A 144 -13.43 23.06 -0.31
C ALA A 144 -13.48 22.64 1.18
N LYS A 145 -13.31 23.62 2.08
CA LYS A 145 -13.43 23.41 3.53
C LYS A 145 -14.82 22.89 3.89
N ASN A 146 -15.88 23.54 3.43
CA ASN A 146 -17.26 23.12 3.73
C ASN A 146 -17.60 21.73 3.19
N MET A 147 -17.07 21.35 2.02
CA MET A 147 -17.26 20.00 1.45
C MET A 147 -16.62 18.93 2.35
N ILE A 148 -15.37 19.14 2.77
CA ILE A 148 -14.67 18.23 3.68
C ILE A 148 -15.41 18.15 5.03
N PHE A 149 -15.76 19.30 5.63
CA PHE A 149 -16.48 19.33 6.92
C PHE A 149 -17.80 18.57 6.87
N LYS A 150 -18.57 18.72 5.80
CA LYS A 150 -19.85 18.00 5.63
C LYS A 150 -19.68 16.49 5.49
N SER A 151 -18.60 16.03 4.86
CA SER A 151 -18.34 14.61 4.64
C SER A 151 -17.73 13.94 5.88
N GLU A 152 -16.73 14.57 6.46
CA GLU A 152 -15.89 13.98 7.49
C GLU A 152 -16.38 14.27 8.90
N ASN A 153 -17.20 15.31 9.07
CA ASN A 153 -17.62 15.85 10.37
C ASN A 153 -16.49 15.88 11.42
N PRO A 154 -15.32 16.45 11.09
CA PRO A 154 -14.17 16.39 11.98
C PRO A 154 -14.42 17.33 13.16
N SER A 155 -14.73 16.75 14.32
CA SER A 155 -14.94 17.49 15.56
C SER A 155 -13.62 17.94 16.21
N ASP A 156 -12.51 17.28 15.87
CA ASP A 156 -11.17 17.63 16.35
C ASP A 156 -10.33 18.31 15.24
N PRO A 157 -10.02 19.61 15.38
CA PRO A 157 -9.17 20.31 14.43
C PRO A 157 -7.73 19.79 14.38
N ASN A 158 -7.26 19.04 15.38
CA ASN A 158 -5.91 18.45 15.38
C ASN A 158 -5.77 17.30 14.37
N ASN A 159 -6.86 16.64 14.00
CA ASN A 159 -6.87 15.52 13.05
C ASN A 159 -7.18 15.97 11.62
N TRP A 160 -7.19 17.27 11.37
CA TRP A 160 -7.69 17.82 10.11
C TRP A 160 -6.92 17.36 8.87
N CYS A 161 -5.58 17.28 8.92
CA CYS A 161 -4.77 16.76 7.82
C CYS A 161 -5.17 15.33 7.45
N GLY A 162 -5.36 14.49 8.47
CA GLY A 162 -5.83 13.12 8.33
C GLY A 162 -7.24 13.00 7.76
N ASN A 163 -8.18 13.80 8.26
CA ASN A 163 -9.56 13.83 7.76
C ASN A 163 -9.63 14.31 6.31
N THR A 164 -8.81 15.31 5.94
CA THR A 164 -8.74 15.81 4.56
C THR A 164 -8.18 14.75 3.62
N LEU A 165 -7.09 14.07 4.01
CA LEU A 165 -6.55 12.94 3.26
C LEU A 165 -7.60 11.83 3.10
N GLY A 166 -8.30 11.50 4.19
CA GLY A 166 -9.36 10.50 4.18
C GLY A 166 -10.51 10.86 3.24
N TYR A 167 -10.84 12.14 3.15
CA TYR A 167 -11.81 12.64 2.18
C TYR A 167 -11.34 12.39 0.73
N PHE A 168 -10.08 12.67 0.40
CA PHE A 168 -9.56 12.42 -0.95
C PHE A 168 -9.63 10.93 -1.34
N TYR A 169 -9.18 10.08 -0.42
CA TYR A 169 -9.16 8.64 -0.60
C TYR A 169 -10.57 8.04 -0.75
N LYS A 170 -11.52 8.41 0.12
CA LYS A 170 -12.90 7.90 0.06
C LYS A 170 -13.62 8.32 -1.23
N ASN A 171 -13.41 9.54 -1.72
CA ASN A 171 -14.01 10.00 -2.97
C ASN A 171 -13.39 9.35 -4.22
N SER A 172 -12.25 8.66 -4.05
CA SER A 172 -11.56 7.92 -5.11
C SER A 172 -11.76 6.40 -4.98
N GLY A 173 -12.67 5.97 -4.10
CA GLY A 173 -13.06 4.58 -3.92
C GLY A 173 -12.31 3.81 -2.85
N ALA A 174 -11.51 4.46 -2.00
CA ALA A 174 -10.88 3.77 -0.87
C ALA A 174 -11.94 3.32 0.17
N SER A 175 -11.68 2.18 0.80
CA SER A 175 -12.55 1.63 1.83
C SER A 175 -12.77 2.62 2.98
N ARG A 176 -14.04 2.97 3.23
CA ARG A 176 -14.40 3.89 4.32
C ARG A 176 -13.97 3.38 5.69
N LYS A 177 -13.97 2.05 5.87
CA LYS A 177 -13.61 1.42 7.13
C LYS A 177 -12.12 1.62 7.42
N ILE A 178 -11.25 1.34 6.44
CA ILE A 178 -9.81 1.61 6.51
C ILE A 178 -9.52 3.07 6.81
N VAL A 179 -10.12 3.96 6.02
CA VAL A 179 -9.87 5.40 6.15
C VAL A 179 -10.25 5.89 7.55
N ASN A 180 -11.45 5.53 8.02
CA ASN A 180 -11.92 5.96 9.34
C ASN A 180 -11.10 5.35 10.50
N THR A 181 -10.51 4.16 10.30
CA THR A 181 -9.65 3.53 11.32
C THR A 181 -8.28 4.18 11.41
N TYR A 182 -7.62 4.45 10.27
CA TYR A 182 -6.20 4.76 10.28
C TYR A 182 -5.86 6.22 9.98
N PHE A 183 -6.69 6.94 9.22
CA PHE A 183 -6.25 8.20 8.62
C PHE A 183 -6.32 9.38 9.58
N ALA A 184 -6.99 9.25 10.74
CA ALA A 184 -7.19 10.33 11.69
C ALA A 184 -5.89 10.90 12.30
N GLY A 185 -4.77 10.17 12.25
CA GLY A 185 -3.50 10.63 12.80
C GLY A 185 -2.28 9.89 12.28
N THR A 186 -1.10 10.45 12.53
CA THR A 186 0.18 9.97 11.98
C THR A 186 0.52 8.55 12.44
N LEU A 187 0.27 8.20 13.70
CA LEU A 187 0.47 6.83 14.22
C LEU A 187 -0.42 5.79 13.54
N GLY A 188 -1.68 6.16 13.25
CA GLY A 188 -2.61 5.29 12.55
C GLY A 188 -2.12 5.01 11.13
N LEU A 189 -1.65 6.05 10.43
CA LEU A 189 -1.07 5.93 9.10
C LEU A 189 0.25 5.15 9.08
N SER A 190 1.14 5.37 10.04
CA SER A 190 2.37 4.58 10.19
C SER A 190 2.05 3.08 10.32
N SER A 191 1.01 2.75 11.09
CA SER A 191 0.54 1.37 11.24
C SER A 191 -0.16 0.85 9.98
N TYR A 192 -0.91 1.71 9.30
CA TYR A 192 -1.60 1.37 8.06
C TYR A 192 -0.63 0.87 6.98
N GLY A 193 0.46 1.61 6.73
CA GLY A 193 1.42 1.28 5.66
C GLY A 193 2.26 0.02 5.88
N SER A 194 2.10 -0.69 7.01
CA SER A 194 2.98 -1.77 7.43
C SER A 194 2.19 -2.98 7.94
N TYR A 195 2.62 -4.19 7.56
CA TYR A 195 2.15 -5.44 8.18
C TYR A 195 2.90 -5.78 9.48
N TYR A 196 3.90 -4.96 9.83
CA TYR A 196 4.68 -5.06 11.05
C TYR A 196 4.27 -3.96 12.01
N LYS A 197 4.43 -4.21 13.32
CA LYS A 197 4.35 -3.18 14.33
C LYS A 197 5.41 -2.12 14.06
N ILE A 198 4.95 -0.90 13.83
CA ILE A 198 5.77 0.28 13.70
C ILE A 198 5.83 1.00 15.05
N GLY A 199 6.98 1.58 15.37
CA GLY A 199 7.12 2.49 16.51
C GLY A 199 8.43 3.27 16.44
N PHE A 200 8.68 4.09 17.46
CA PHE A 200 9.90 4.86 17.56
C PHE A 200 11.01 4.04 18.26
N ASP A 201 12.18 4.00 17.63
CA ASP A 201 13.39 3.51 18.27
C ASP A 201 13.81 4.50 19.38
N GLY A 202 14.05 3.98 20.59
CA GLY A 202 14.29 4.81 21.77
C GLY A 202 15.63 5.55 21.77
N ASN A 203 16.57 5.18 20.88
CA ASN A 203 17.90 5.79 20.81
C ASN A 203 17.97 6.85 19.71
N SER A 204 17.54 6.47 18.50
CA SER A 204 17.59 7.32 17.32
C SER A 204 16.36 8.24 17.21
N GLY A 205 15.25 7.85 17.84
CA GLY A 205 13.96 8.48 17.63
C GLY A 205 13.29 8.06 16.32
N GLU A 206 13.94 7.28 15.45
CA GLU A 206 13.39 6.94 14.13
C GLU A 206 12.20 5.99 14.19
N LEU A 207 11.35 6.08 13.17
CA LEU A 207 10.26 5.15 12.98
C LEU A 207 10.82 3.86 12.36
N VAL A 208 10.68 2.75 13.07
CA VAL A 208 11.25 1.45 12.68
C VAL A 208 10.21 0.33 12.70
N LYS A 209 10.46 -0.73 11.92
CA LYS A 209 9.72 -1.99 11.95
C LYS A 209 10.26 -2.85 13.09
N PHE A 210 9.42 -3.19 14.07
CA PHE A 210 9.85 -4.02 15.21
C PHE A 210 9.60 -5.52 14.97
N SER A 211 8.34 -5.92 14.80
CA SER A 211 7.94 -7.31 14.72
C SER A 211 6.57 -7.46 14.07
N LYS A 212 6.22 -8.66 13.59
CA LYS A 212 4.83 -8.93 13.18
C LYS A 212 3.90 -8.82 14.39
N PRO A 213 2.70 -8.23 14.24
CA PRO A 213 1.75 -8.11 15.33
C PRO A 213 1.24 -9.50 15.77
N LEU A 214 1.00 -9.67 17.08
CA LEU A 214 0.45 -10.90 17.64
C LEU A 214 -0.97 -11.21 17.14
N LYS A 215 -1.72 -10.17 16.77
CA LYS A 215 -3.01 -10.29 16.08
C LYS A 215 -2.83 -9.75 14.68
N ILE A 216 -2.92 -10.63 13.70
CA ILE A 216 -2.86 -10.27 12.29
C ILE A 216 -4.26 -9.79 11.88
N PRO A 217 -4.40 -8.57 11.33
CA PRO A 217 -5.67 -8.12 10.77
C PRO A 217 -6.20 -9.12 9.74
N LYS A 218 -7.51 -9.36 9.75
CA LYS A 218 -8.17 -10.34 8.89
C LYS A 218 -9.30 -9.69 8.10
N ILE A 219 -9.54 -10.24 6.93
CA ILE A 219 -10.69 -9.91 6.10
C ILE A 219 -11.44 -11.19 5.73
N VAL A 220 -12.71 -11.06 5.40
CA VAL A 220 -13.50 -12.12 4.77
C VAL A 220 -13.45 -11.89 3.26
N ALA A 221 -12.80 -12.80 2.55
CA ALA A 221 -12.83 -12.88 1.09
C ALA A 221 -13.59 -14.16 0.72
N ASP A 222 -14.64 -14.04 -0.09
CA ASP A 222 -15.50 -15.16 -0.53
C ASP A 222 -16.01 -16.05 0.62
N GLY A 223 -16.32 -15.44 1.77
CA GLY A 223 -16.81 -16.14 2.97
C GLY A 223 -15.71 -16.79 3.83
N ILE A 224 -14.45 -16.68 3.44
CA ILE A 224 -13.29 -17.27 4.14
C ILE A 224 -12.48 -16.17 4.82
N PRO A 225 -12.19 -16.28 6.13
CA PRO A 225 -11.28 -15.38 6.82
C PRO A 225 -9.83 -15.60 6.37
N VAL A 226 -9.24 -14.61 5.71
CA VAL A 226 -7.83 -14.59 5.29
C VAL A 226 -7.08 -13.46 6.02
N SER A 227 -5.76 -13.58 6.13
CA SER A 227 -4.96 -12.49 6.66
C SER A 227 -4.95 -11.32 5.68
N LEU A 228 -4.88 -10.09 6.18
CA LEU A 228 -4.84 -8.90 5.34
C LEU A 228 -3.59 -8.86 4.45
N GLU A 229 -2.45 -9.32 4.98
CA GLU A 229 -1.18 -9.39 4.24
C GLU A 229 -1.28 -10.39 3.09
N ASP A 230 -1.82 -11.59 3.36
CA ASP A 230 -1.98 -12.63 2.32
C ASP A 230 -3.00 -12.18 1.26
N TYR A 231 -4.09 -11.53 1.66
CA TYR A 231 -5.04 -10.98 0.70
C TYR A 231 -4.39 -9.93 -0.22
N HIS A 232 -3.60 -9.02 0.34
CA HIS A 232 -2.88 -8.03 -0.45
C HIS A 232 -1.81 -8.67 -1.35
N GLN A 233 -1.15 -9.73 -0.86
CA GLN A 233 -0.16 -10.50 -1.61
C GLN A 233 -0.81 -11.20 -2.82
N GLN A 234 -1.96 -11.84 -2.63
CA GLN A 234 -2.74 -12.49 -3.70
C GLN A 234 -3.21 -11.50 -4.77
N ARG A 235 -3.48 -10.24 -4.39
CA ARG A 235 -3.82 -9.15 -5.33
C ARG A 235 -2.61 -8.50 -5.99
N GLY A 236 -1.40 -8.99 -5.70
CA GLY A 236 -0.17 -8.57 -6.34
C GLY A 236 0.34 -7.20 -5.93
N ILE A 237 -0.28 -6.52 -4.96
CA ILE A 237 0.22 -5.23 -4.47
C ILE A 237 0.10 -5.12 -2.96
N LEU A 238 1.23 -5.25 -2.30
CA LEU A 238 1.36 -4.99 -0.88
C LEU A 238 1.27 -3.49 -0.58
N ARG A 239 0.78 -3.17 0.63
CA ARG A 239 1.11 -1.88 1.24
C ARG A 239 2.62 -1.74 1.33
N LYS A 240 3.10 -0.53 1.12
CA LYS A 240 4.51 -0.20 1.19
C LYS A 240 4.71 0.96 2.15
N ILE A 241 5.81 0.91 2.89
CA ILE A 241 6.29 2.01 3.70
C ILE A 241 7.78 2.18 3.43
N ILE A 242 8.16 3.37 2.97
CA ILE A 242 9.54 3.84 2.83
C ILE A 242 9.85 4.63 4.09
N LEU A 243 10.87 4.23 4.84
CA LEU A 243 11.28 4.88 6.08
C LEU A 243 12.44 5.87 5.86
N PHE A 244 12.72 6.69 6.87
CA PHE A 244 13.76 7.72 6.81
C PHE A 244 15.12 7.19 6.34
N ASP A 245 15.56 6.03 6.83
CA ASP A 245 16.87 5.46 6.46
C ASP A 245 16.98 5.18 4.94
N GLU A 246 15.89 4.75 4.30
CA GLU A 246 15.84 4.53 2.85
C GLU A 246 15.92 5.85 2.08
N ILE A 247 15.26 6.90 2.60
CA ILE A 247 15.31 8.25 2.02
C ILE A 247 16.73 8.82 2.13
N GLN A 248 17.35 8.67 3.30
CA GLN A 248 18.68 9.18 3.61
C GLN A 248 19.78 8.45 2.83
N ALA A 249 19.60 7.16 2.55
CA ALA A 249 20.54 6.38 1.76
C ALA A 249 20.77 6.94 0.34
N GLY A 250 19.83 7.75 -0.17
CA GLY A 250 20.00 8.46 -1.44
C GLY A 250 19.91 7.58 -2.69
N GLY A 251 19.46 6.33 -2.53
CA GLY A 251 19.12 5.46 -3.64
C GLY A 251 17.79 5.82 -4.30
N SER A 252 17.41 5.06 -5.33
CA SER A 252 16.16 5.27 -6.05
C SER A 252 14.96 5.07 -5.13
N LEU A 253 14.00 6.01 -5.17
CA LEU A 253 12.76 5.92 -4.41
C LEU A 253 11.58 5.68 -5.36
N ASP A 254 10.92 4.54 -5.19
CA ASP A 254 9.65 4.28 -5.86
C ASP A 254 8.51 4.98 -5.10
N ILE A 255 8.23 6.23 -5.50
CA ILE A 255 7.16 7.10 -4.99
C ILE A 255 6.17 7.38 -6.13
N LEU A 256 4.88 7.32 -5.83
CA LEU A 256 3.79 7.56 -6.78
C LEU A 256 2.92 8.74 -6.31
N PRO A 257 2.24 9.43 -7.24
CA PRO A 257 1.09 10.28 -6.89
C PRO A 257 0.12 9.49 -6.00
N GLY A 258 -0.55 10.16 -5.07
CA GLY A 258 -1.47 9.56 -4.11
C GLY A 258 -0.80 8.94 -2.89
N ASP A 259 0.51 8.62 -2.90
CA ASP A 259 1.22 8.15 -1.71
C ASP A 259 1.06 9.14 -0.53
N ILE A 260 1.11 8.62 0.69
CA ILE A 260 0.89 9.37 1.92
C ILE A 260 2.24 9.74 2.52
N PHE A 261 2.42 11.03 2.81
CA PHE A 261 3.67 11.60 3.27
C PHE A 261 3.55 12.05 4.73
N LEU A 262 4.31 11.41 5.62
CA LEU A 262 4.38 11.77 7.03
C LEU A 262 5.56 12.70 7.28
N PHE A 263 5.24 13.90 7.72
CA PHE A 263 6.21 14.98 7.89
C PHE A 263 6.23 15.47 9.33
N ASP A 264 7.41 15.79 9.83
CA ASP A 264 7.58 16.55 11.06
C ASP A 264 8.06 17.94 10.71
N GLY A 265 7.23 18.93 11.03
CA GLY A 265 7.51 20.35 10.88
C GLY A 265 7.50 21.11 12.20
N ARG A 266 7.48 20.47 13.37
CA ARG A 266 7.43 21.18 14.66
C ARG A 266 8.40 20.64 15.71
N ASN A 267 9.35 19.79 15.33
CA ASN A 267 10.32 19.18 16.24
C ASN A 267 9.64 18.44 17.40
N LYS A 268 8.68 17.58 17.04
CA LYS A 268 7.84 16.87 18.00
C LYS A 268 8.22 15.39 18.12
N SER A 269 9.51 15.03 18.14
CA SER A 269 9.96 13.63 18.34
C SER A 269 9.13 12.59 17.55
N GLY A 270 8.67 12.95 16.35
CA GLY A 270 7.65 12.20 15.60
C GLY A 270 6.96 13.05 14.52
N PRO A 271 6.34 12.42 13.50
CA PRO A 271 5.57 13.12 12.49
C PRO A 271 4.34 13.78 13.11
N ASP A 272 4.15 15.06 12.77
CA ASP A 272 3.06 15.89 13.26
C ASP A 272 2.15 16.43 12.16
N HIS A 273 2.47 16.07 10.91
CA HIS A 273 1.75 16.50 9.73
C HIS A 273 1.58 15.36 8.73
N ILE A 274 0.48 15.41 7.97
CA ILE A 274 0.10 14.40 6.98
C ILE A 274 -0.15 15.14 5.67
N GLN A 275 0.50 14.70 4.61
CA GLN A 275 0.33 15.23 3.26
C GLN A 275 0.15 14.10 2.27
N MET A 276 -0.31 14.42 1.07
CA MET A 276 -0.43 13.47 -0.03
C MET A 276 0.53 13.88 -1.15
N VAL A 277 1.25 12.92 -1.71
CA VAL A 277 2.06 13.12 -2.90
C VAL A 277 1.18 13.45 -4.10
N TYR A 278 1.50 14.52 -4.81
CA TYR A 278 0.91 14.84 -6.11
C TYR A 278 1.88 14.51 -7.25
N GLN A 279 3.15 14.82 -7.07
CA GLN A 279 4.19 14.55 -8.07
C GLN A 279 5.53 14.24 -7.37
N TRP A 280 6.31 13.35 -7.96
CA TRP A 280 7.68 13.03 -7.57
C TRP A 280 8.62 13.18 -8.77
N ASP A 281 9.75 13.84 -8.59
CA ASP A 281 10.84 13.89 -9.56
C ASP A 281 12.11 13.31 -8.93
N GLU A 282 12.52 12.14 -9.41
CA GLU A 282 13.69 11.43 -8.93
C GLU A 282 15.00 12.19 -9.19
N ASN A 283 15.07 12.98 -10.27
CA ASN A 283 16.34 13.58 -10.71
C ASN A 283 16.81 14.68 -9.77
N ASP A 284 15.88 15.52 -9.30
CA ASP A 284 16.14 16.59 -8.35
C ASP A 284 15.64 16.28 -6.92
N ARG A 285 15.10 15.07 -6.73
CA ARG A 285 14.49 14.57 -5.49
C ARG A 285 13.40 15.51 -4.94
N THR A 286 12.65 16.16 -5.82
CA THR A 286 11.57 17.08 -5.45
C THR A 286 10.24 16.34 -5.38
N LEU A 287 9.53 16.56 -4.28
CA LEU A 287 8.17 16.11 -4.06
C LEU A 287 7.23 17.31 -4.09
N ILE A 288 6.14 17.21 -4.84
CA ILE A 288 5.00 18.13 -4.74
C ILE A 288 3.92 17.41 -3.93
N VAL A 289 3.37 18.10 -2.93
CA VAL A 289 2.37 17.54 -2.03
C VAL A 289 1.17 18.46 -1.89
N ILE A 290 0.01 17.84 -1.66
CA ILE A 290 -1.26 18.51 -1.35
C ILE A 290 -1.68 18.06 0.05
N ASP A 291 -2.15 18.99 0.87
CA ASP A 291 -2.67 18.67 2.21
C ASP A 291 -3.88 19.54 2.58
N GLY A 292 -4.43 19.35 3.79
CA GLY A 292 -5.63 20.06 4.25
C GLY A 292 -5.43 21.21 5.23
N ASN A 293 -4.25 21.43 5.80
CA ASN A 293 -4.03 22.47 6.81
C ASN A 293 -2.58 22.95 6.88
N GLY A 294 -1.77 22.60 5.89
CA GLY A 294 -0.41 23.04 5.74
C GLY A 294 -0.36 24.52 5.35
N GLY A 295 0.63 25.19 5.91
CA GLY A 295 1.12 26.46 5.41
C GLY A 295 1.86 26.24 4.10
N GLY A 296 1.55 27.03 3.07
CA GLY A 296 2.23 26.89 1.79
C GLY A 296 1.61 27.80 0.75
N PHE A 297 1.02 27.19 -0.28
CA PHE A 297 0.62 27.89 -1.48
C PHE A 297 -0.77 27.47 -1.93
N ALA A 298 -1.39 28.30 -2.75
CA ALA A 298 -2.61 28.01 -3.49
C ALA A 298 -2.40 28.37 -4.96
N LEU A 299 -3.24 27.84 -5.85
CA LEU A 299 -3.18 28.18 -7.27
C LEU A 299 -3.63 29.64 -7.49
N ASP A 300 -2.89 30.40 -8.29
CA ASP A 300 -3.25 31.77 -8.66
C ASP A 300 -4.53 31.76 -9.52
N GLY A 301 -5.44 32.71 -9.28
CA GLY A 301 -6.70 32.83 -10.04
C GLY A 301 -7.87 31.93 -9.63
N TYR A 302 -7.72 31.05 -8.64
CA TYR A 302 -8.76 30.08 -8.22
C TYR A 302 -9.53 30.44 -6.93
N GLY A 303 -9.73 31.74 -6.68
CA GLY A 303 -10.67 32.22 -5.63
C GLY A 303 -10.07 32.43 -4.24
N THR A 304 -8.76 32.60 -4.12
CA THR A 304 -8.11 33.03 -2.89
C THR A 304 -8.11 34.55 -2.79
N ASN A 305 -8.82 35.09 -1.78
CA ASN A 305 -8.78 36.52 -1.48
C ASN A 305 -7.40 36.89 -0.91
N ALA A 306 -6.62 37.60 -1.74
CA ALA A 306 -5.35 38.27 -1.47
C ALA A 306 -4.15 37.36 -1.14
N ALA A 307 -3.12 37.43 -1.99
CA ALA A 307 -1.75 37.08 -1.62
C ALA A 307 -1.38 37.82 -0.33
N ASP A 308 -0.70 37.17 0.61
CA ASP A 308 -0.06 37.88 1.71
C ASP A 308 1.01 38.81 1.10
N PRO A 309 0.93 40.15 1.25
CA PRO A 309 1.95 41.05 0.73
C PRO A 309 3.35 40.78 1.34
N ASN A 310 3.43 40.06 2.46
CA ASN A 310 4.68 39.59 3.06
C ASN A 310 5.21 38.26 2.49
N ALA A 311 4.53 37.66 1.50
CA ALA A 311 5.03 36.52 0.71
C ALA A 311 6.35 36.84 -0.04
N SER A 312 6.67 38.13 -0.16
CA SER A 312 7.82 38.68 -0.88
C SER A 312 9.14 38.69 -0.09
N GLY A 313 9.20 38.08 1.10
CA GLY A 313 10.43 38.01 1.89
C GLY A 313 11.28 36.77 1.59
N ASN A 314 12.61 36.91 1.63
CA ASN A 314 13.63 35.83 1.62
C ASN A 314 13.55 34.89 2.85
N ASN A 315 12.37 34.66 3.41
CA ASN A 315 12.20 33.81 4.58
C ASN A 315 12.26 32.34 4.17
N GLN A 316 13.10 31.58 4.86
CA GLN A 316 13.21 30.15 4.67
C GLN A 316 11.98 29.43 5.23
N SER A 317 11.52 28.42 4.49
CA SER A 317 10.61 27.39 4.99
C SER A 317 11.33 26.48 5.98
N LYS A 318 10.56 25.64 6.68
CA LYS A 318 11.09 24.77 7.73
C LYS A 318 12.08 23.72 7.21
N ASP A 319 12.06 23.44 5.93
CA ASP A 319 13.00 22.58 5.20
C ASP A 319 14.20 23.31 4.62
N ASN A 320 14.50 24.49 5.16
CA ASN A 320 15.64 25.34 4.77
C ASN A 320 15.57 25.88 3.32
N THR A 321 14.46 25.61 2.61
CA THR A 321 14.22 26.10 1.25
C THR A 321 13.65 27.51 1.29
N LEU A 322 14.12 28.44 0.45
CA LEU A 322 13.52 29.77 0.36
C LEU A 322 12.09 29.68 -0.20
N LYS A 323 11.15 30.46 0.35
CA LYS A 323 9.77 30.49 -0.16
C LYS A 323 9.70 30.89 -1.63
N THR A 324 10.60 31.77 -2.10
CA THR A 324 10.74 32.15 -3.52
C THR A 324 11.15 30.98 -4.40
N ASP A 325 12.04 30.12 -3.91
CA ASP A 325 12.49 28.94 -4.64
C ASP A 325 11.36 27.90 -4.71
N LYS A 326 10.58 27.75 -3.62
CA LYS A 326 9.39 26.90 -3.62
C LYS A 326 8.34 27.34 -4.64
N ILE A 327 8.08 28.65 -4.74
CA ILE A 327 7.19 29.21 -5.78
C ILE A 327 7.69 28.80 -7.15
N LYS A 328 8.97 29.07 -7.45
CA LYS A 328 9.56 28.74 -8.76
C LYS A 328 9.45 27.24 -9.07
N ILE A 329 9.81 26.37 -8.12
CA ILE A 329 9.68 24.92 -8.28
C ILE A 329 8.24 24.52 -8.59
N LEU A 330 7.27 25.04 -7.85
CA LEU A 330 5.86 24.73 -8.06
C LEU A 330 5.38 25.24 -9.44
N GLU A 331 5.69 26.48 -9.81
CA GLU A 331 5.28 27.05 -11.11
C GLU A 331 5.92 26.31 -12.28
N ASP A 332 7.21 25.96 -12.19
CA ASP A 332 7.94 25.23 -13.22
C ASP A 332 7.38 23.82 -13.41
N LYS A 333 7.04 23.11 -12.32
CA LYS A 333 6.54 21.72 -12.38
C LYS A 333 5.04 21.64 -12.71
N LEU A 334 4.24 22.59 -12.24
CA LEU A 334 2.78 22.59 -12.45
C LEU A 334 2.35 23.35 -13.72
N GLY A 335 3.18 24.25 -14.23
CA GLY A 335 2.85 25.11 -15.38
C GLY A 335 1.76 26.15 -15.07
N THR A 336 1.50 26.45 -13.81
CA THR A 336 0.52 27.44 -13.35
C THR A 336 1.08 28.27 -12.21
N GLY A 337 0.65 29.54 -12.13
CA GLY A 337 1.03 30.44 -11.05
C GLY A 337 0.55 29.95 -9.69
N VAL A 338 1.33 30.22 -8.64
CA VAL A 338 0.93 29.95 -7.25
C VAL A 338 1.11 31.19 -6.38
N ILE A 339 0.21 31.36 -5.41
CA ILE A 339 0.30 32.41 -4.41
C ILE A 339 0.49 31.83 -3.02
N TYR A 340 1.32 32.49 -2.22
CA TYR A 340 1.50 32.13 -0.82
C TYR A 340 0.31 32.62 0.01
N THR A 341 -0.27 31.73 0.83
CA THR A 341 -1.53 31.99 1.56
C THR A 341 -1.40 32.06 3.09
N ASN A 342 -0.16 32.23 3.58
CA ASN A 342 0.25 32.25 4.99
C ASN A 342 0.26 30.87 5.69
N ASP A 343 1.14 30.70 6.69
CA ASP A 343 1.47 29.43 7.35
C ASP A 343 0.43 28.94 8.38
N GLY A 344 -0.75 29.56 8.44
CA GLY A 344 -1.60 29.54 9.63
C GLY A 344 -3.08 29.22 9.44
N ALA A 345 -3.50 28.72 8.29
CA ALA A 345 -4.92 28.58 8.05
C ALA A 345 -5.43 27.14 8.27
N SER A 346 -6.06 26.96 9.43
CA SER A 346 -6.79 25.75 9.75
C SER A 346 -7.92 25.51 8.74
N GLY A 347 -7.84 24.36 8.05
CA GLY A 347 -8.91 23.90 7.18
C GLY A 347 -8.79 24.27 5.71
N ARG A 348 -7.58 24.46 5.17
CA ARG A 348 -7.34 24.82 3.77
C ARG A 348 -6.68 23.70 2.98
N VAL A 349 -7.27 23.31 1.84
CA VAL A 349 -6.52 22.51 0.87
C VAL A 349 -5.40 23.38 0.30
N GLY A 350 -4.15 22.96 0.46
CA GLY A 350 -2.97 23.70 0.06
C GLY A 350 -1.96 22.83 -0.68
N ILE A 351 -1.06 23.47 -1.43
CA ILE A 351 0.01 22.83 -2.17
C ILE A 351 1.38 23.34 -1.71
N THR A 352 2.37 22.47 -1.65
CA THR A 352 3.76 22.82 -1.36
C THR A 352 4.71 21.81 -1.97
N CYS A 353 6.01 22.04 -1.86
CA CYS A 353 7.04 21.11 -2.30
C CYS A 353 8.07 20.85 -1.19
N HIS A 354 8.73 19.70 -1.25
CA HIS A 354 9.84 19.29 -0.37
C HIS A 354 10.96 18.70 -1.19
N ILE A 355 12.20 18.87 -0.73
CA ILE A 355 13.39 18.29 -1.36
C ILE A 355 13.91 17.17 -0.45
N LEU A 356 14.03 15.96 -0.98
CA LEU A 356 14.41 14.76 -0.21
C LEU A 356 15.93 14.51 -0.23
N THR A 357 16.73 15.56 -0.12
CA THR A 357 18.19 15.46 0.03
C THR A 357 18.59 15.71 1.48
N ASN A 358 19.77 15.22 1.88
CA ASN A 358 20.23 15.30 3.28
C ASN A 358 20.25 16.72 3.84
N ASP A 359 20.58 17.73 3.02
CA ASP A 359 20.65 19.13 3.45
C ASP A 359 19.26 19.76 3.72
N HIS A 360 18.20 19.12 3.25
CA HIS A 360 16.80 19.55 3.41
C HIS A 360 16.02 18.66 4.39
N GLN A 361 16.63 17.58 4.88
CA GLN A 361 16.10 16.71 5.93
C GLN A 361 16.67 17.10 7.29
N VAL A 362 16.32 18.29 7.76
CA VAL A 362 16.91 18.92 8.96
C VAL A 362 16.18 18.49 10.23
N ASN A 363 16.94 17.93 11.18
CA ASN A 363 16.48 17.60 12.53
C ASN A 363 17.29 18.37 13.58
N PRO A 364 16.94 19.63 13.91
CA PRO A 364 17.60 20.40 14.95
C PRO A 364 17.41 19.77 16.34
N PRO A 365 18.34 20.00 17.28
CA PRO A 365 18.21 19.51 18.66
C PRO A 365 16.87 19.93 19.30
N ALA A 366 16.26 19.05 20.09
CA ALA A 366 14.95 19.26 20.73
C ALA A 366 14.85 20.56 21.57
N GLU A 367 16.00 21.07 22.02
CA GLU A 367 16.14 22.29 22.82
C GLU A 367 16.12 23.60 22.01
N ASN A 368 16.16 23.54 20.67
CA ASN A 368 16.14 24.73 19.82
C ASN A 368 15.09 24.64 18.70
N THR A 369 13.84 24.92 19.07
CA THR A 369 12.67 24.94 18.17
C THR A 369 12.65 26.11 17.18
N SER A 370 13.64 27.01 17.24
CA SER A 370 13.74 28.18 16.34
C SER A 370 14.52 27.92 15.04
N LEU A 371 15.22 26.77 14.96
CA LEU A 371 15.93 26.35 13.75
C LEU A 371 14.96 25.72 12.74
N PRO A 372 15.29 25.75 11.42
CA PRO A 372 14.56 24.98 10.42
C PRO A 372 14.46 23.52 10.84
N HIS A 373 13.24 22.98 10.82
CA HIS A 373 12.93 21.60 11.14
C HIS A 373 12.04 21.01 10.05
N ALA A 374 12.56 20.07 9.29
CA ALA A 374 11.81 19.37 8.28
C ALA A 374 12.36 17.97 8.13
N ARG A 375 11.52 17.01 8.48
CA ARG A 375 11.91 15.63 8.37
C ARG A 375 10.77 14.79 7.82
N VAL A 376 11.08 14.03 6.79
CA VAL A 376 10.22 12.97 6.31
C VAL A 376 10.42 11.76 7.18
N TRP A 377 9.33 11.27 7.74
CA TRP A 377 9.35 10.09 8.59
C TRP A 377 9.02 8.83 7.82
N ALA A 378 8.01 8.93 6.95
CA ALA A 378 7.60 7.82 6.12
C ALA A 378 6.87 8.30 4.87
N ILE A 379 6.99 7.50 3.82
CA ILE A 379 6.12 7.55 2.64
C ILE A 379 5.38 6.23 2.58
N ILE A 380 4.06 6.29 2.58
CA ILE A 380 3.17 5.14 2.72
C ILE A 380 2.33 4.99 1.46
N ARG A 381 2.36 3.79 0.87
CA ARG A 381 1.51 3.40 -0.24
C ARG A 381 0.47 2.39 0.23
N PRO A 382 -0.82 2.59 -0.08
CA PRO A 382 -1.85 1.60 0.15
C PRO A 382 -1.71 0.39 -0.81
N SER A 383 -2.42 -0.68 -0.52
CA SER A 383 -2.64 -1.75 -1.49
C SER A 383 -3.77 -1.35 -2.46
N LEU A 384 -3.81 -1.94 -3.66
CA LEU A 384 -4.99 -1.86 -4.52
C LEU A 384 -6.23 -2.42 -3.83
N ALA A 385 -6.06 -3.47 -3.03
CA ALA A 385 -7.13 -4.07 -2.24
C ALA A 385 -7.77 -3.06 -1.27
N ASP A 386 -7.05 -2.04 -0.79
CA ASP A 386 -7.62 -1.02 0.09
C ASP A 386 -8.70 -0.15 -0.62
N PHE A 387 -8.83 -0.26 -1.94
CA PHE A 387 -9.86 0.35 -2.79
C PHE A 387 -10.98 -0.62 -3.21
N GLU A 388 -10.94 -1.86 -2.72
CA GLU A 388 -11.94 -2.88 -2.99
C GLU A 388 -12.97 -2.97 -1.86
N ASP A 389 -14.15 -3.49 -2.19
CA ASP A 389 -15.20 -3.78 -1.22
C ASP A 389 -14.96 -5.16 -0.61
N HIS A 390 -14.65 -5.20 0.69
CA HIS A 390 -14.56 -6.44 1.46
C HIS A 390 -14.88 -6.23 2.94
N GLU A 391 -15.23 -7.31 3.63
CA GLU A 391 -15.58 -7.26 5.05
C GLU A 391 -14.34 -7.46 5.92
N TYR A 392 -13.94 -6.44 6.66
CA TYR A 392 -12.87 -6.58 7.65
C TYR A 392 -13.41 -7.16 8.95
N THR A 393 -12.89 -8.28 9.44
CA THR A 393 -13.36 -8.88 10.69
C THR A 393 -12.73 -8.24 11.93
N SER A 394 -11.53 -7.67 11.78
CA SER A 394 -10.81 -6.97 12.85
C SER A 394 -9.77 -6.03 12.24
N LEU A 395 -9.86 -4.73 12.54
CA LEU A 395 -8.89 -3.69 12.17
C LEU A 395 -8.18 -3.12 13.39
#